data_AF-A0A923V8P5-F1
#
_entry.id   AF-A0A923V8P5-F1
#
_cell.length_a   1.000
_cell.length_b   1.000
_cell.length_c   1.000
_cell.angle_alpha   90.00
_cell.angle_beta   90.00
_cell.angle_gamma   90.00
#
_symmetry.space_group_name_H-M   'P 1'
#
loop_
_entity.id
_entity.type
_entity.pdbx_description
1 polymer ?
#
loop_
_entity_poly.entity_id
_entity_poly.type
_entity_poly.pdbx_seq_one_letter_code
_entity_poly.pdbx_strand_id
1 'polypeptide(L)'
;MTTVTNKLQTGLQIFLYIFALALISSCSPTKSNPTDTSSNTSVVLSAEKTLAQCNRSTNTNMTFNTAVPQNSNGTYSSDVIKMKFSYLSVAATASGNTIRFFKWRVLNGSADLDSTPLNIYAYNISTGQSLSNAATSYPTAQIGQAVGFYIQLNDPAESYQVIKAVVYDTNGAIVSNMNSLIPAFYASPADYQFNSDGTARSSTLQALHPLNSQIAAGLTPAQSVQTLNTYCF
;
A
#
# COMPACT_ATOMS: atom_id res chain seq x y z
N MET A 1 -50.79 47.07 -1.05
CA MET A 1 -49.75 47.38 -0.05
C MET A 1 -48.47 46.73 -0.56
N THR A 2 -47.35 47.38 -0.89
CA THR A 2 -46.86 48.76 -0.70
C THR A 2 -45.65 48.84 -1.66
N THR A 3 -45.72 49.54 -2.79
CA THR A 3 -45.13 50.88 -3.06
C THR A 3 -43.61 50.92 -3.39
N VAL A 4 -43.31 51.75 -4.40
CA VAL A 4 -42.08 52.52 -4.73
C VAL A 4 -40.99 51.78 -5.53
N THR A 5 -40.80 51.98 -6.85
CA THR A 5 -40.38 53.14 -7.72
C THR A 5 -38.86 53.41 -7.78
N ASN A 6 -38.38 53.59 -9.03
CA ASN A 6 -37.22 54.39 -9.49
C ASN A 6 -35.81 53.76 -9.38
N LYS A 7 -34.82 53.98 -10.27
CA LYS A 7 -34.67 54.56 -11.62
C LYS A 7 -33.17 54.44 -11.98
N LEU A 8 -32.81 54.23 -13.26
CA LEU A 8 -31.58 54.66 -13.98
C LEU A 8 -30.21 54.18 -13.40
N GLN A 9 -29.11 53.93 -14.14
CA GLN A 9 -28.64 54.26 -15.48
C GLN A 9 -27.40 53.40 -15.82
N THR A 10 -27.24 53.07 -17.11
CA THR A 10 -26.02 52.82 -17.93
C THR A 10 -24.63 52.63 -17.33
N GLY A 11 -23.86 51.68 -17.90
CA GLY A 11 -22.39 51.78 -17.99
C GLY A 11 -21.68 50.48 -18.39
N LEU A 12 -21.36 50.33 -19.68
CA LEU A 12 -20.49 49.28 -20.24
C LEU A 12 -19.01 49.65 -20.02
N GLN A 13 -18.20 48.80 -19.38
CA GLN A 13 -16.73 48.85 -19.48
C GLN A 13 -16.10 47.45 -19.47
N ILE A 14 -15.32 47.20 -20.52
CA ILE A 14 -14.46 46.04 -20.75
C ILE A 14 -13.17 46.23 -19.95
N PHE A 15 -12.72 45.20 -19.23
CA PHE A 15 -11.35 45.14 -18.70
C PHE A 15 -10.70 43.82 -19.08
N LEU A 16 -9.72 43.91 -20.00
CA LEU A 16 -8.65 42.94 -20.19
C LEU A 16 -7.75 42.97 -18.95
N TYR A 17 -7.36 41.80 -18.43
CA TYR A 17 -6.12 41.69 -17.65
C TYR A 17 -5.31 40.46 -18.06
N ILE A 18 -4.07 40.79 -18.41
CA ILE A 18 -2.91 39.97 -18.75
C ILE A 18 -2.42 39.28 -17.47
N PHE A 19 -2.13 37.97 -17.51
CA PHE A 19 -1.34 37.32 -16.46
C PHE A 19 0.04 36.97 -16.99
N ALA A 20 1.04 37.61 -16.38
CA ALA A 20 2.45 37.49 -16.69
C ALA A 20 3.07 36.23 -16.08
N LEU A 21 4.03 35.64 -16.81
CA LEU A 21 5.00 34.67 -16.30
C LEU A 21 5.90 35.35 -15.26
N ALA A 22 5.97 34.79 -14.06
CA ALA A 22 7.03 35.10 -13.09
C ALA A 22 8.01 33.93 -13.02
N LEU A 23 9.15 34.09 -13.70
CA LEU A 23 10.39 33.39 -13.37
C LEU A 23 11.05 34.17 -12.23
N ILE A 24 11.15 33.58 -11.05
CA ILE A 24 12.00 34.10 -9.98
C ILE A 24 13.17 33.15 -9.79
N SER A 25 14.31 33.58 -10.34
CA SER A 25 15.65 33.14 -9.97
C SER A 25 15.98 33.61 -8.56
N SER A 26 16.36 32.69 -7.68
CA SER A 26 17.15 33.03 -6.49
C SER A 26 18.51 32.33 -6.56
N CYS A 27 19.50 33.11 -7.00
CA CYS A 27 20.92 32.86 -6.76
C CYS A 27 21.29 33.59 -5.47
N SER A 28 21.87 32.88 -4.50
CA SER A 28 22.66 33.51 -3.43
C SER A 28 24.12 33.05 -3.56
N PRO A 29 25.11 33.97 -3.44
CA PRO A 29 26.50 33.71 -3.81
C PRO A 29 27.35 33.33 -2.59
N THR A 30 28.42 32.56 -2.79
CA THR A 30 29.71 32.83 -2.15
C THR A 30 30.89 32.09 -2.83
N LYS A 31 31.77 32.92 -3.42
CA LYS A 31 33.23 32.79 -3.67
C LYS A 31 33.80 31.60 -4.49
N SER A 32 34.29 31.97 -5.69
CA SER A 32 35.28 31.33 -6.60
C SER A 32 36.67 31.15 -5.93
N ASN A 33 37.67 30.35 -6.35
CA ASN A 33 38.02 29.35 -7.40
C ASN A 33 39.49 28.89 -7.05
N PRO A 34 40.24 28.02 -7.79
CA PRO A 34 39.92 26.90 -8.67
C PRO A 34 40.78 25.62 -8.39
N THR A 35 40.58 24.59 -9.22
CA THR A 35 41.44 23.40 -9.51
C THR A 35 41.65 22.35 -8.42
N ASP A 36 40.94 21.22 -8.55
CA ASP A 36 41.66 19.97 -8.86
C ASP A 36 40.77 18.91 -9.52
N THR A 37 41.39 18.17 -10.43
CA THR A 37 40.76 17.17 -11.29
C THR A 37 40.60 15.87 -10.50
N SER A 38 39.38 15.57 -10.06
CA SER A 38 39.01 14.18 -9.73
C SER A 38 37.56 13.95 -10.09
N SER A 39 37.37 13.01 -11.00
CA SER A 39 36.10 12.44 -11.40
C SER A 39 35.43 11.75 -10.21
N ASN A 40 34.73 12.52 -9.39
CA ASN A 40 33.71 11.99 -8.51
C ASN A 40 32.37 12.28 -9.19
N THR A 41 31.86 11.27 -9.89
CA THR A 41 30.42 11.17 -10.15
C THR A 41 29.73 11.20 -8.79
N SER A 42 29.30 12.39 -8.38
CA SER A 42 28.27 12.56 -7.37
C SER A 42 27.03 11.88 -7.96
N VAL A 43 26.88 10.58 -7.68
CA VAL A 43 25.60 9.90 -7.83
C VAL A 43 24.66 10.68 -6.93
N VAL A 44 23.76 11.42 -7.55
CA VAL A 44 22.61 12.00 -6.86
C VAL A 44 21.81 10.81 -6.33
N LEU A 45 22.10 10.41 -5.09
CA LEU A 45 21.25 9.49 -4.36
C LEU A 45 19.95 10.23 -4.02
N SER A 46 18.84 9.51 -4.21
CA SER A 46 17.45 9.85 -3.87
C SER A 46 16.61 10.60 -4.92
N ALA A 47 16.40 9.96 -6.08
CA ALA A 47 15.03 9.95 -6.58
C ALA A 47 14.18 9.18 -5.54
N GLU A 48 13.20 9.84 -4.93
CA GLU A 48 12.29 9.21 -3.97
C GLU A 48 11.57 8.05 -4.65
N LYS A 49 11.87 6.81 -4.22
CA LYS A 49 11.26 5.61 -4.78
C LYS A 49 9.79 5.59 -4.40
N THR A 50 8.90 5.53 -5.40
CA THR A 50 7.46 5.58 -5.15
C THR A 50 6.98 4.32 -4.46
N LEU A 51 6.18 4.49 -3.40
CA LEU A 51 5.62 3.39 -2.63
C LEU A 51 4.23 2.99 -3.16
N ALA A 52 4.00 1.69 -3.24
CA ALA A 52 2.69 1.09 -3.47
C ALA A 52 1.94 0.97 -2.14
N GLN A 53 0.72 1.49 -2.12
CA GLN A 53 -0.16 1.45 -0.96
C GLN A 53 -1.09 0.24 -0.97
N CYS A 54 -1.10 -0.50 -2.07
CA CYS A 54 -1.99 -1.62 -2.30
C CYS A 54 -1.23 -2.81 -2.91
N ASN A 55 -1.71 -4.00 -2.63
CA ASN A 55 -1.12 -5.26 -3.04
C ASN A 55 -2.24 -6.23 -3.44
N ARG A 56 -1.94 -7.16 -4.35
CA ARG A 56 -2.74 -8.34 -4.61
C ARG A 56 -1.84 -9.57 -4.60
N SER A 57 -2.28 -10.56 -3.85
CA SER A 57 -1.65 -11.86 -3.75
C SER A 57 -2.62 -12.93 -4.23
N THR A 58 -2.17 -13.75 -5.18
CA THR A 58 -2.95 -14.86 -5.76
C THR A 58 -2.18 -16.19 -5.72
N ASN A 59 -2.82 -17.25 -5.25
CA ASN A 59 -2.41 -18.63 -5.49
C ASN A 59 -3.64 -19.48 -5.86
N THR A 60 -3.48 -20.80 -5.93
CA THR A 60 -4.56 -21.73 -6.31
C THR A 60 -5.74 -21.77 -5.34
N ASN A 61 -5.53 -21.39 -4.07
CA ASN A 61 -6.52 -21.51 -3.01
C ASN A 61 -7.11 -20.17 -2.57
N MET A 62 -6.42 -19.05 -2.80
CA MET A 62 -6.89 -17.75 -2.37
C MET A 62 -6.39 -16.62 -3.26
N THR A 63 -7.21 -15.59 -3.34
CA THR A 63 -6.81 -14.28 -3.84
C THR A 63 -7.30 -13.23 -2.88
N PHE A 64 -6.41 -12.36 -2.42
CA PHE A 64 -6.78 -11.22 -1.61
C PHE A 64 -5.99 -9.98 -2.02
N ASN A 65 -6.61 -8.84 -1.78
CA ASN A 65 -5.96 -7.55 -1.89
C ASN A 65 -5.71 -7.01 -0.48
N THR A 66 -4.62 -6.28 -0.30
CA THR A 66 -4.37 -5.49 0.91
C THR A 66 -4.15 -4.03 0.56
N ALA A 67 -4.51 -3.13 1.45
CA ALA A 67 -4.30 -1.69 1.29
C ALA A 67 -3.92 -1.03 2.62
N VAL A 68 -3.11 0.02 2.58
CA VAL A 68 -2.87 0.87 3.75
C VAL A 68 -4.08 1.81 3.94
N PRO A 69 -4.78 1.77 5.08
CA PRO A 69 -5.86 2.71 5.35
C PRO A 69 -5.30 4.12 5.56
N GLN A 70 -6.05 5.12 5.10
CA GLN A 70 -5.78 6.52 5.38
C GLN A 70 -6.72 7.01 6.49
N ASN A 71 -6.20 7.85 7.38
CA ASN A 71 -7.05 8.63 8.28
C ASN A 71 -7.75 9.78 7.53
N SER A 72 -8.64 10.50 8.22
CA SER A 72 -9.39 11.64 7.65
C SER A 72 -8.49 12.77 7.13
N ASN A 73 -7.23 12.82 7.56
CA ASN A 73 -6.25 13.82 7.16
C ASN A 73 -5.36 13.33 5.99
N GLY A 74 -5.67 12.16 5.41
CA GLY A 74 -4.92 11.57 4.30
C GLY A 74 -3.62 10.86 4.72
N THR A 75 -3.33 10.74 6.02
CA THR A 75 -2.15 10.04 6.51
C THR A 75 -2.38 8.53 6.49
N TYR A 76 -1.45 7.80 5.88
CA TYR A 76 -1.43 6.35 5.88
C TYR A 76 -1.08 5.79 7.26
N SER A 77 -1.75 4.71 7.68
CA SER A 77 -1.42 3.98 8.91
C SER A 77 -0.19 3.10 8.70
N SER A 78 0.74 3.09 9.67
CA SER A 78 1.85 2.12 9.69
C SER A 78 1.54 0.83 10.46
N ASP A 79 0.44 0.80 11.22
CA ASP A 79 0.15 -0.29 12.16
C ASP A 79 -1.10 -1.10 11.82
N VAL A 80 -1.81 -0.73 10.75
CA VAL A 80 -3.02 -1.41 10.30
C VAL A 80 -2.99 -1.59 8.79
N ILE A 81 -3.42 -2.76 8.31
CA ILE A 81 -3.74 -2.97 6.90
C ILE A 81 -5.21 -3.35 6.74
N LYS A 82 -5.81 -2.93 5.63
CA LYS A 82 -7.08 -3.47 5.14
C LYS A 82 -6.81 -4.71 4.30
N MET A 83 -7.69 -5.71 4.37
CA MET A 83 -7.67 -6.87 3.48
C MET A 83 -9.07 -7.22 2.97
N LYS A 84 -9.16 -7.64 1.71
CA LYS A 84 -10.38 -8.20 1.10
C LYS A 84 -10.04 -9.42 0.27
N PHE A 85 -10.77 -10.52 0.48
CA PHE A 85 -10.68 -11.68 -0.40
C PHE A 85 -11.51 -11.46 -1.67
N SER A 86 -10.89 -11.73 -2.82
CA SER A 86 -11.59 -11.85 -4.11
C SER A 86 -11.90 -13.31 -4.46
N TYR A 87 -11.18 -14.25 -3.83
CA TYR A 87 -11.39 -15.68 -4.03
C TYR A 87 -10.88 -16.47 -2.82
N LEU A 88 -11.63 -17.51 -2.45
CA LEU A 88 -11.23 -18.59 -1.55
C LEU A 88 -11.73 -19.90 -2.16
N SER A 89 -10.90 -20.95 -2.17
CA SER A 89 -11.28 -22.25 -2.70
C SER A 89 -12.33 -22.95 -1.83
N VAL A 90 -13.04 -23.91 -2.42
CA VAL A 90 -14.03 -24.75 -1.70
C VAL A 90 -13.39 -25.47 -0.51
N ALA A 91 -12.15 -25.94 -0.66
CA ALA A 91 -11.42 -26.55 0.44
C ALA A 91 -11.15 -25.54 1.57
N ALA A 92 -10.78 -24.30 1.23
CA ALA A 92 -10.52 -23.26 2.21
C ALA A 92 -11.80 -22.83 2.96
N THR A 93 -12.96 -22.83 2.31
CA THR A 93 -14.25 -22.42 2.89
C THR A 93 -15.08 -23.57 3.46
N ALA A 94 -14.50 -24.77 3.60
CA ALA A 94 -15.18 -25.91 4.22
C ALA A 94 -15.67 -25.56 5.63
N SER A 95 -16.83 -26.12 6.01
CA SER A 95 -17.45 -25.83 7.30
C SER A 95 -16.50 -26.10 8.47
N GLY A 96 -16.42 -25.15 9.41
CA GLY A 96 -15.54 -25.22 10.57
C GLY A 96 -14.13 -24.67 10.33
N ASN A 97 -13.70 -24.45 9.09
CA ASN A 97 -12.39 -23.86 8.83
C ASN A 97 -12.31 -22.41 9.30
N THR A 98 -11.17 -22.02 9.86
CA THR A 98 -10.90 -20.65 10.28
C THR A 98 -9.65 -20.10 9.62
N ILE A 99 -9.62 -18.80 9.35
CA ILE A 99 -8.44 -18.10 8.88
C ILE A 99 -7.78 -17.35 10.03
N ARG A 100 -6.45 -17.36 10.06
CA ARG A 100 -5.60 -16.57 10.96
C ARG A 100 -4.54 -15.85 10.15
N PHE A 101 -4.03 -14.76 10.71
CA PHE A 101 -3.02 -13.93 10.09
C PHE A 101 -1.79 -13.84 10.98
N PHE A 102 -0.63 -13.88 10.36
CA PHE A 102 0.67 -13.76 11.01
C PHE A 102 1.53 -12.78 10.23
N LYS A 103 2.60 -12.28 10.83
CA LYS A 103 3.59 -11.45 10.16
C LYS A 103 4.96 -12.10 10.23
N TRP A 104 5.78 -11.90 9.20
CA TRP A 104 7.16 -12.35 9.23
C TRP A 104 8.08 -11.36 8.53
N ARG A 105 9.36 -11.44 8.89
CA ARG A 105 10.42 -10.61 8.36
C ARG A 105 11.58 -11.45 7.86
N VAL A 106 12.49 -10.85 7.09
CA VAL A 106 13.77 -11.51 6.83
C VAL A 106 14.77 -11.12 7.92
N LEU A 107 15.31 -12.12 8.61
CA LEU A 107 16.39 -11.97 9.59
C LEU A 107 17.51 -12.95 9.22
N ASN A 108 18.73 -12.43 9.06
CA ASN A 108 19.91 -13.23 8.67
C ASN A 108 19.67 -14.08 7.40
N GLY A 109 18.98 -13.49 6.41
CA GLY A 109 18.68 -14.14 5.12
C GLY A 109 17.54 -15.16 5.16
N SER A 110 16.96 -15.45 6.32
CA SER A 110 15.86 -16.42 6.50
C SER A 110 14.57 -15.75 6.93
N ALA A 111 13.43 -16.40 6.64
CA ALA A 111 12.14 -15.93 7.16
C ALA A 111 12.05 -16.18 8.67
N ASP A 112 11.75 -15.12 9.41
CA ASP A 112 11.54 -15.07 10.86
C ASP A 112 10.07 -14.77 11.12
N LEU A 113 9.30 -15.80 11.49
CA LEU A 113 7.85 -15.75 11.68
C LEU A 113 7.50 -15.35 13.11
N ASP A 114 6.68 -14.32 13.27
CA ASP A 114 5.99 -14.08 14.53
C ASP A 114 4.90 -15.15 14.71
N SER A 115 5.07 -16.00 15.73
CA SER A 115 4.13 -17.07 16.04
C SER A 115 2.80 -16.57 16.61
N THR A 116 2.72 -15.28 16.96
CA THR A 116 1.52 -14.67 17.53
C THR A 116 0.53 -14.33 16.42
N PRO A 117 -0.69 -14.90 16.44
CA PRO A 117 -1.72 -14.50 15.50
C PRO A 117 -2.10 -13.03 15.69
N LEU A 118 -2.28 -12.32 14.58
CA LEU A 118 -2.68 -10.90 14.59
C LEU A 118 -4.16 -10.75 14.93
N ASN A 119 -4.48 -9.65 15.60
CA ASN A 119 -5.87 -9.24 15.83
C ASN A 119 -6.49 -8.73 14.54
N ILE A 120 -7.72 -9.16 14.29
CA ILE A 120 -8.53 -8.79 13.13
C ILE A 120 -9.91 -8.30 13.54
N TYR A 121 -10.43 -7.36 12.74
CA TYR A 121 -11.78 -6.85 12.84
C TYR A 121 -12.45 -7.02 11.47
N ALA A 122 -13.50 -7.82 11.39
CA ALA A 122 -14.29 -7.94 10.18
C ALA A 122 -15.24 -6.74 10.08
N TYR A 123 -15.39 -6.20 8.88
CA TYR A 123 -16.30 -5.10 8.61
C TYR A 123 -16.97 -5.28 7.24
N ASN A 124 -18.14 -4.66 7.07
CA ASN A 124 -18.81 -4.60 5.79
C ASN A 124 -18.15 -3.51 4.93
N ILE A 125 -17.64 -3.89 3.77
CA ILE A 125 -16.87 -2.97 2.90
C ILE A 125 -17.71 -1.80 2.39
N SER A 126 -19.00 -2.00 2.10
CA SER A 126 -19.84 -0.94 1.53
C SER A 126 -20.32 0.05 2.59
N THR A 127 -20.57 -0.41 3.82
CA THR A 127 -21.11 0.45 4.88
C THR A 127 -20.08 0.90 5.91
N GLY A 128 -18.91 0.26 5.95
CA GLY A 128 -17.90 0.47 7.00
C GLY A 128 -18.30 -0.09 8.37
N GLN A 129 -19.48 -0.71 8.49
CA GLN A 129 -19.98 -1.20 9.77
C GLN A 129 -19.18 -2.41 10.24
N SER A 130 -18.89 -2.47 11.54
CA SER A 130 -18.25 -3.63 12.15
C SER A 130 -19.16 -4.86 12.07
N LEU A 131 -18.60 -5.99 11.66
CA LEU A 131 -19.26 -7.29 11.63
C LEU A 131 -18.83 -8.18 12.80
N SER A 132 -17.70 -7.87 13.44
CA SER A 132 -17.18 -8.65 14.57
C SER A 132 -16.41 -7.78 15.56
N ASN A 133 -16.28 -8.28 16.80
CA ASN A 133 -15.26 -7.78 17.71
C ASN A 133 -13.86 -8.21 17.23
N ALA A 134 -12.83 -7.66 17.88
CA ALA A 134 -11.44 -8.09 17.70
C ALA A 134 -11.32 -9.60 17.97
N ALA A 135 -10.71 -10.33 17.07
CA ALA A 135 -10.40 -11.75 17.24
C ALA A 135 -9.08 -12.10 16.55
N THR A 136 -8.50 -13.25 16.87
CA THR A 136 -7.29 -13.77 16.18
C THR A 136 -7.61 -14.80 15.09
N SER A 137 -8.91 -15.08 14.88
CA SER A 137 -9.39 -16.01 13.87
C SER A 137 -10.77 -15.63 13.38
N TYR A 138 -11.09 -15.97 12.13
CA TYR A 138 -12.41 -15.74 11.54
C TYR A 138 -12.92 -16.97 10.78
N PRO A 139 -14.22 -17.34 10.88
CA PRO A 139 -14.77 -18.45 10.11
C PRO A 139 -14.69 -18.17 8.61
N THR A 140 -14.01 -19.02 7.86
CA THR A 140 -13.81 -18.83 6.41
C THR A 140 -15.13 -18.89 5.63
N ALA A 141 -16.08 -19.70 6.09
CA ALA A 141 -17.43 -19.79 5.51
C ALA A 141 -18.22 -18.46 5.58
N GLN A 142 -17.82 -17.52 6.45
CA GLN A 142 -18.44 -16.20 6.56
C GLN A 142 -17.77 -15.14 5.67
N ILE A 143 -16.67 -15.48 4.98
CA ILE A 143 -15.93 -14.54 4.13
C ILE A 143 -16.64 -14.42 2.78
N GLY A 144 -17.59 -13.51 2.70
CA GLY A 144 -18.27 -13.11 1.47
C GLY A 144 -17.59 -11.91 0.78
N GLN A 145 -18.08 -11.56 -0.41
CA GLN A 145 -17.55 -10.43 -1.20
C GLN A 145 -17.65 -9.06 -0.50
N ALA A 146 -18.60 -8.93 0.43
CA ALA A 146 -18.81 -7.71 1.22
C ALA A 146 -17.97 -7.65 2.50
N VAL A 147 -17.21 -8.70 2.84
CA VAL A 147 -16.41 -8.76 4.07
C VAL A 147 -15.00 -8.27 3.81
N GLY A 148 -14.58 -7.27 4.57
CA GLY A 148 -13.21 -6.81 4.67
C GLY A 148 -12.67 -7.02 6.08
N PHE A 149 -11.35 -6.96 6.20
CA PHE A 149 -10.65 -7.06 7.49
C PHE A 149 -9.78 -5.85 7.71
N TYR A 150 -9.83 -5.29 8.91
CA TYR A 150 -8.69 -4.54 9.45
C TYR A 150 -7.81 -5.52 10.21
N ILE A 151 -6.52 -5.55 9.88
CA ILE A 151 -5.52 -6.41 10.53
C ILE A 151 -4.56 -5.49 11.28
N GLN A 152 -4.48 -5.65 12.60
CA GLN A 152 -3.52 -4.92 13.43
C GLN A 152 -2.16 -5.58 13.31
N LEU A 153 -1.18 -4.85 12.78
CA LEU A 153 0.18 -5.33 12.65
C LEU A 153 0.88 -5.37 14.00
N ASN A 154 0.60 -4.43 14.90
CA ASN A 154 1.34 -4.22 16.15
C ASN A 154 2.84 -4.17 15.89
N ASP A 155 3.25 -3.35 14.92
CA ASP A 155 4.62 -3.22 14.41
C ASP A 155 5.06 -1.74 14.33
N PRO A 156 5.22 -1.06 15.48
CA PRO A 156 5.57 0.36 15.50
C PRO A 156 6.96 0.66 14.91
N ALA A 157 7.81 -0.36 14.75
CA ALA A 157 9.15 -0.25 14.18
C ALA A 157 9.19 -0.64 12.69
N GLU A 158 8.05 -0.96 12.08
CA GLU A 158 7.92 -1.35 10.66
C GLU A 158 8.93 -2.44 10.25
N SER A 159 9.19 -3.37 11.16
CA SER A 159 10.23 -4.40 11.01
C SER A 159 9.76 -5.61 10.20
N TYR A 160 8.45 -5.80 10.07
CA TYR A 160 7.85 -6.91 9.34
C TYR A 160 7.49 -6.51 7.92
N GLN A 161 7.88 -7.34 6.95
CA GLN A 161 7.65 -7.05 5.53
C GLN A 161 6.52 -7.86 4.92
N VAL A 162 6.04 -8.92 5.59
CA VAL A 162 5.11 -9.88 4.98
C VAL A 162 3.99 -10.26 5.94
N ILE A 163 2.77 -10.27 5.41
CA ILE A 163 1.59 -10.84 6.03
C ILE A 163 1.38 -12.26 5.49
N LYS A 164 1.13 -13.20 6.39
CA LYS A 164 0.83 -14.60 6.09
C LYS A 164 -0.60 -14.91 6.50
N ALA A 165 -1.44 -15.25 5.53
CA ALA A 165 -2.78 -15.78 5.74
C ALA A 165 -2.70 -17.31 5.84
N VAL A 166 -3.31 -17.91 6.86
CA VAL A 166 -3.34 -19.37 7.06
C VAL A 166 -4.75 -19.81 7.38
N VAL A 167 -5.26 -20.77 6.61
CA VAL A 167 -6.54 -21.43 6.85
C VAL A 167 -6.28 -22.76 7.55
N TYR A 168 -6.93 -22.94 8.69
CA TYR A 168 -6.90 -24.16 9.49
C TYR A 168 -8.24 -24.88 9.43
N ASP A 169 -8.21 -26.21 9.43
CA ASP A 169 -9.38 -27.03 9.66
C ASP A 169 -9.77 -27.11 11.15
N THR A 170 -10.82 -27.85 11.46
CA THR A 170 -11.31 -28.05 12.84
C THR A 170 -10.33 -28.80 13.74
N ASN A 171 -9.37 -29.53 13.16
CA ASN A 171 -8.33 -30.25 13.89
C ASN A 171 -7.05 -29.42 14.07
N GLY A 172 -7.02 -28.20 13.52
CA GLY A 172 -5.84 -27.34 13.52
C GLY A 172 -4.81 -27.67 12.44
N ALA A 173 -5.14 -28.51 11.45
CA ALA A 173 -4.28 -28.76 10.31
C ALA A 173 -4.37 -27.62 9.29
N ILE A 174 -3.25 -27.30 8.62
CA ILE A 174 -3.23 -26.26 7.60
C ILE A 174 -3.89 -26.79 6.32
N VAL A 175 -5.00 -26.17 5.93
CA VAL A 175 -5.70 -26.43 4.67
C VAL A 175 -5.06 -25.64 3.53
N SER A 176 -4.72 -24.38 3.80
CA SER A 176 -4.07 -23.51 2.83
C SER A 176 -3.33 -22.37 3.53
N ASN A 177 -2.31 -21.81 2.88
CA ASN A 177 -1.67 -20.60 3.33
C ASN A 177 -1.17 -19.75 2.15
N MET A 178 -0.91 -18.48 2.41
CA MET A 178 -0.34 -17.56 1.43
C MET A 178 0.42 -16.43 2.13
N ASN A 179 1.53 -16.01 1.50
CA ASN A 179 2.29 -14.84 1.89
C ASN A 179 1.97 -13.66 0.96
N SER A 180 2.03 -12.44 1.49
CA SER A 180 1.86 -11.20 0.75
C SER A 180 2.72 -10.11 1.36
N LEU A 181 3.39 -9.29 0.55
CA LEU A 181 4.06 -8.10 1.08
C LEU A 181 3.06 -7.22 1.85
N ILE A 182 3.48 -6.72 3.01
CA ILE A 182 2.77 -5.67 3.75
C ILE A 182 3.02 -4.36 2.99
N PRO A 183 1.97 -3.66 2.53
CA PRO A 183 2.11 -2.28 2.07
C PRO A 183 2.54 -1.37 3.23
N ALA A 184 3.39 -0.37 3.04
CA ALA A 184 3.85 0.19 1.78
C ALA A 184 5.25 -0.31 1.34
N PHE A 185 5.41 -0.69 0.07
CA PHE A 185 6.68 -1.17 -0.51
C PHE A 185 7.01 -0.46 -1.83
N TYR A 186 8.27 -0.50 -2.30
CA TYR A 186 8.63 0.12 -3.59
C TYR A 186 7.80 -0.47 -4.72
N ALA A 187 7.07 0.37 -5.44
CA ALA A 187 6.07 -0.05 -6.41
C ALA A 187 6.67 -0.75 -7.64
N SER A 188 7.85 -0.31 -8.07
CA SER A 188 8.57 -0.94 -9.19
C SER A 188 9.31 -2.18 -8.70
N PRO A 189 9.17 -3.35 -9.37
CA PRO A 189 9.94 -4.54 -9.03
C PRO A 189 11.45 -4.32 -9.19
N ALA A 190 11.86 -3.46 -10.12
CA ALA A 190 13.28 -3.11 -10.33
C ALA A 190 13.84 -2.24 -9.19
N ASP A 191 13.01 -1.44 -8.53
CA ASP A 191 13.42 -0.70 -7.33
C ASP A 191 13.37 -1.57 -6.08
N TYR A 192 12.40 -2.49 -6.03
CA TYR A 192 12.14 -3.37 -4.90
C TYR A 192 13.22 -4.44 -4.70
N GLN A 193 13.97 -4.80 -5.73
CA GLN A 193 15.10 -5.75 -5.60
C GLN A 193 16.23 -5.24 -4.68
N PHE A 194 16.17 -3.98 -4.23
CA PHE A 194 17.13 -3.37 -3.32
C PHE A 194 16.49 -2.91 -1.99
N ASN A 195 17.26 -2.97 -0.91
CA ASN A 195 16.98 -2.31 0.35
C ASN A 195 17.22 -0.80 0.23
N SER A 196 16.86 -0.04 1.27
CA SER A 196 17.08 1.42 1.32
C SER A 196 18.56 1.80 1.30
N ASP A 197 19.44 0.95 1.83
CA ASP A 197 20.90 1.09 1.82
C ASP A 197 21.55 0.67 0.49
N GLY A 198 20.76 0.25 -0.51
CA GLY A 198 21.23 -0.21 -1.80
C GLY A 198 21.68 -1.67 -1.86
N THR A 199 21.70 -2.38 -0.72
CA THR A 199 22.00 -3.82 -0.72
C THR A 199 20.89 -4.62 -1.39
N ALA A 200 21.23 -5.80 -1.91
CA ALA A 200 20.25 -6.69 -2.52
C ALA A 200 19.21 -7.15 -1.47
N ARG A 201 17.93 -6.98 -1.80
CA ARG A 201 16.82 -7.51 -1.00
C ARG A 201 16.80 -9.04 -1.12
N SER A 202 16.37 -9.75 -0.08
CA SER A 202 16.21 -11.21 -0.13
C SER A 202 15.33 -11.64 -1.31
N SER A 203 15.75 -12.69 -2.03
CA SER A 203 15.00 -13.26 -3.15
C SER A 203 13.59 -13.71 -2.76
N THR A 204 13.40 -14.18 -1.53
CA THR A 204 12.09 -14.55 -0.98
C THR A 204 11.15 -13.35 -0.93
N LEU A 205 11.64 -12.15 -0.57
CA LEU A 205 10.82 -10.94 -0.60
C LEU A 205 10.56 -10.48 -2.02
N GLN A 206 11.58 -10.48 -2.89
CA GLN A 206 11.44 -10.09 -4.30
C GLN A 206 10.35 -10.93 -5.00
N ALA A 207 10.33 -12.24 -4.75
CA ALA A 207 9.34 -13.15 -5.32
C ALA A 207 7.88 -12.86 -4.92
N LEU A 208 7.66 -12.12 -3.82
CA LEU A 208 6.33 -11.73 -3.35
C LEU A 208 5.84 -10.41 -3.97
N HIS A 209 6.66 -9.72 -4.76
CA HIS A 209 6.22 -8.51 -5.43
C HIS A 209 5.15 -8.83 -6.48
N PRO A 210 3.98 -8.15 -6.52
CA PRO A 210 2.88 -8.52 -7.42
C PRO A 210 3.24 -8.45 -8.91
N LEU A 211 4.16 -7.54 -9.22
CA LEU A 211 4.67 -7.32 -10.57
C LEU A 211 6.04 -7.99 -10.79
N ASN A 212 6.45 -8.95 -9.95
CA ASN A 212 7.76 -9.60 -10.07
C ASN A 212 7.99 -10.20 -11.47
N SER A 213 6.97 -10.85 -12.04
CA SER A 213 7.03 -11.41 -13.40
C SER A 213 7.12 -10.35 -14.51
N GLN A 214 6.86 -9.08 -14.19
CA GLN A 214 6.90 -7.95 -15.11
C GLN A 214 8.20 -7.16 -15.03
N ILE A 215 9.20 -7.61 -14.26
CA ILE A 215 10.48 -6.91 -14.15
C ILE A 215 11.16 -6.72 -15.51
N ALA A 216 11.09 -7.72 -16.39
CA ALA A 216 11.60 -7.65 -17.75
C ALA A 216 10.79 -6.76 -18.70
N ALA A 217 9.52 -6.46 -18.35
CA ALA A 217 8.69 -5.53 -19.10
C ALA A 217 9.11 -4.07 -18.89
N GLY A 218 9.99 -3.79 -17.92
CA GLY A 218 10.59 -2.47 -17.73
C GLY A 218 9.59 -1.38 -17.34
N LEU A 219 8.54 -1.73 -16.58
CA LEU A 219 7.55 -0.76 -16.14
C LEU A 219 8.21 0.37 -15.34
N THR A 220 7.85 1.61 -15.66
CA THR A 220 8.25 2.76 -14.85
C THR A 220 7.63 2.69 -13.46
N PRO A 221 8.19 3.37 -12.45
CA PRO A 221 7.58 3.47 -11.12
C PRO A 221 6.13 3.97 -11.18
N ALA A 222 5.83 4.97 -12.02
CA ALA A 222 4.48 5.51 -12.18
C ALA A 222 3.48 4.48 -12.75
N GLN A 223 3.88 3.71 -13.77
CA GLN A 223 3.04 2.62 -14.32
C GLN A 223 2.83 1.50 -13.30
N SER A 224 3.85 1.21 -12.50
CA SER A 224 3.76 0.19 -11.45
C SER A 224 2.76 0.61 -10.37
N VAL A 225 2.82 1.86 -9.92
CA VAL A 225 1.82 2.44 -9.00
C VAL A 225 0.42 2.41 -9.61
N GLN A 226 0.26 2.84 -10.85
CA GLN A 226 -1.05 2.83 -11.52
C GLN A 226 -1.63 1.41 -11.57
N THR A 227 -0.80 0.41 -11.86
CA THR A 227 -1.20 -1.00 -11.87
C THR A 227 -1.61 -1.46 -10.47
N LEU A 228 -0.80 -1.19 -9.45
CA LEU A 228 -1.05 -1.61 -8.07
C LEU A 228 -2.26 -0.88 -7.45
N ASN A 229 -2.55 0.35 -7.89
CA ASN A 229 -3.73 1.10 -7.46
C ASN A 229 -5.04 0.44 -7.91
N THR A 230 -5.02 -0.39 -8.97
CA THR A 230 -6.19 -1.20 -9.35
C THR A 230 -6.55 -2.28 -8.32
N TYR A 231 -5.65 -2.56 -7.37
CA TYR A 231 -5.87 -3.51 -6.27
C TYR A 231 -6.40 -2.84 -5.00
N CYS A 232 -6.42 -1.51 -4.93
CA CYS A 232 -7.03 -0.78 -3.82
C CYS A 232 -8.55 -0.98 -3.76
N PHE A 233 -9.12 -0.83 -2.56
CA PHE A 233 -10.55 -0.98 -2.29
C PHE A 233 -10.97 -0.27 -0.98
#